data_AF-A0A6C0BDL7-F1
#
_entry.id   AF-A0A6C0BDL7-F1
#
_cell.length_a   1.000
_cell.length_b   1.000
_cell.length_c   1.000
_cell.angle_alpha   90.00
_cell.angle_beta   90.00
_cell.angle_gamma   90.00
#
_symmetry.space_group_name_H-M   'P 1'
#
loop_
_entity.id
_entity.type
_entity.pdbx_description
1 polymer ?
#
loop_
_entity_poly.entity_id
_entity_poly.type
_entity_poly.pdbx_seq_one_letter_code
_entity_poly.pdbx_strand_id
1 'polypeptide(L)'
;MTDIKVELYKYEPFDKNGYTRGHLQLLCYGKDCNNQFIMALIRIAMKRIPTYAIPKELIKIEKIKKETGYTDPVAHTYDMIRDHIKNTPIVKIDPNVSYFLPKYWKNVDFLDKEREKHPNEKKVNMYIDCKNDTDEIIHVTTNNVKTYIDDEEVKNLYNEKYPFWITSLKPKEAFKCSITPVLSVGLRNSSNKSSQWDSAPNGYFDQETEKDKTILHLEGNLCYDETVLMSRALEYFITFLSIIKKEIERQYALLEYDDDEFNIVFADEDHTLGEVLAYELQIHKDIKYASCSRPDHLIRSIKITVISNNKKTLDKTIFECIDNLVIKIDKFREQFEAIKFDKKEKIDEPKPDKSINKSSKKEKIDEPKPDKSINKSSKTKKEPIKKRSKSKKT
;
A
#
# COMPACT_ATOMS: atom_id res chain seq x y z
N MET A 1 -7.61 -29.75 22.05
CA MET A 1 -7.99 -28.33 22.15
C MET A 1 -6.78 -27.54 21.71
N THR A 2 -6.95 -26.62 20.76
CA THR A 2 -5.86 -25.81 20.20
C THR A 2 -5.24 -24.93 21.28
N ASP A 3 -3.92 -25.01 21.44
CA ASP A 3 -3.15 -24.30 22.46
C ASP A 3 -2.44 -23.08 21.85
N ILE A 4 -3.21 -22.01 21.68
CA ILE A 4 -2.73 -20.69 21.25
C ILE A 4 -3.20 -19.65 22.26
N LYS A 5 -2.26 -18.81 22.71
CA LYS A 5 -2.51 -17.67 23.58
C LYS A 5 -1.87 -16.43 22.97
N VAL A 6 -2.65 -15.35 22.96
CA VAL A 6 -2.25 -14.06 22.42
C VAL A 6 -2.60 -13.01 23.46
N GLU A 7 -1.60 -12.25 23.89
CA GLU A 7 -1.76 -11.18 24.87
C GLU A 7 -1.19 -9.89 24.31
N LEU A 8 -1.72 -8.76 24.76
CA LEU A 8 -1.12 -7.47 24.44
C LEU A 8 0.18 -7.32 25.22
N TYR A 9 1.29 -7.18 24.50
CA TYR A 9 2.58 -6.88 25.11
C TYR A 9 2.76 -5.36 25.25
N LYS A 10 2.57 -4.63 24.15
CA LYS A 10 2.67 -3.18 24.10
C LYS A 10 1.82 -2.64 22.98
N TYR A 11 1.20 -1.49 23.21
CA TYR A 11 0.41 -0.80 22.20
C TYR A 11 0.65 0.70 22.27
N GLU A 12 1.10 1.27 21.15
CA GLU A 12 1.18 2.71 20.94
C GLU A 12 0.24 3.05 19.80
N PRO A 13 -0.95 3.63 20.06
CA PRO A 13 -1.88 3.95 18.98
C PRO A 13 -1.27 5.02 18.07
N PHE A 14 -1.78 5.06 16.85
CA PHE A 14 -1.54 6.17 15.94
C PHE A 14 -1.82 7.53 16.64
N ASP A 15 -0.89 8.49 16.54
CA ASP A 15 -1.10 9.80 17.18
C ASP A 15 -2.24 10.54 16.48
N LYS A 16 -3.14 11.13 17.28
CA LYS A 16 -4.23 11.99 16.82
C LYS A 16 -3.71 13.16 15.95
N ASN A 17 -2.47 13.61 16.17
CA ASN A 17 -1.83 14.62 15.33
C ASN A 17 -1.16 14.06 14.06
N GLY A 18 -1.36 12.79 13.72
CA GLY A 18 -1.07 12.23 12.40
C GLY A 18 0.40 12.03 12.04
N TYR A 19 1.32 12.15 13.01
CA TYR A 19 2.76 12.06 12.75
C TYR A 19 3.38 10.71 13.09
N THR A 20 3.09 10.16 14.28
CA THR A 20 3.65 8.86 14.69
C THR A 20 2.75 7.71 14.27
N ARG A 21 3.36 6.72 13.63
CA ARG A 21 2.71 5.45 13.30
C ARG A 21 2.31 4.72 14.57
N GLY A 22 1.26 3.91 14.47
CA GLY A 22 0.89 3.01 15.55
C GLY A 22 1.86 1.82 15.59
N HIS A 23 2.12 1.33 16.79
CA HIS A 23 2.96 0.16 17.06
C HIS A 23 2.15 -0.86 17.88
N LEU A 24 2.00 -2.06 17.34
CA LEU A 24 1.41 -3.21 18.02
C LEU A 24 2.49 -4.23 18.35
N GLN A 25 2.53 -4.66 19.60
CA GLN A 25 3.33 -5.78 20.05
C GLN A 25 2.42 -6.79 20.74
N LEU A 26 2.41 -8.02 20.23
CA LEU A 26 1.62 -9.13 20.77
C LEU A 26 2.56 -10.20 21.33
N LEU A 27 2.27 -10.64 22.56
CA LEU A 27 2.93 -11.78 23.15
C LEU A 27 2.19 -13.05 22.71
N CYS A 28 2.84 -13.87 21.89
CA CYS A 28 2.26 -15.06 21.27
C CYS A 28 2.94 -16.33 21.81
N TYR A 29 2.17 -17.27 22.33
CA TYR A 29 2.70 -18.49 22.94
C TYR A 29 1.68 -19.65 22.98
N GLY A 30 2.15 -20.85 23.33
CA GLY A 30 1.38 -22.10 23.29
C GLY A 30 1.93 -23.08 22.26
N LYS A 31 1.62 -24.37 22.41
CA LYS A 31 2.19 -25.44 21.56
C LYS A 31 1.85 -25.31 20.08
N ASP A 32 0.71 -24.71 19.76
CA ASP A 32 0.24 -24.53 18.39
C ASP A 32 0.64 -23.16 17.79
N CYS A 33 1.36 -22.31 18.54
CA CYS A 33 1.79 -20.98 18.12
C CYS A 33 3.27 -20.97 17.70
N ASN A 34 3.57 -21.57 16.56
CA ASN A 34 4.95 -21.68 16.06
C ASN A 34 5.42 -20.43 15.27
N ASN A 35 6.73 -20.35 15.01
CA ASN A 35 7.35 -19.21 14.34
C ASN A 35 6.92 -19.06 12.88
N GLN A 36 6.70 -20.17 12.17
CA GLN A 36 6.25 -20.16 10.79
C GLN A 36 4.88 -19.49 10.71
N PHE A 37 3.98 -19.82 11.64
CA PHE A 37 2.67 -19.22 11.77
C PHE A 37 2.75 -17.70 12.02
N ILE A 38 3.56 -17.26 12.99
CA ILE A 38 3.75 -15.83 13.30
C ILE A 38 4.40 -15.07 12.12
N MET A 39 5.44 -15.63 11.51
CA MET A 39 6.09 -15.05 10.34
C MET A 39 5.14 -14.93 9.15
N ALA A 40 4.27 -15.92 8.95
CA ALA A 40 3.27 -15.86 7.89
C ALA A 40 2.28 -14.71 8.12
N LEU A 41 1.76 -14.54 9.33
CA LEU A 41 0.89 -13.42 9.68
C LEU A 41 1.56 -12.07 9.40
N ILE A 42 2.82 -11.89 9.82
CA ILE A 42 3.60 -10.68 9.56
C ILE A 42 3.73 -10.42 8.05
N ARG A 43 4.16 -11.43 7.28
CA ARG A 43 4.34 -11.30 5.82
C ARG A 43 3.02 -10.98 5.11
N ILE A 44 1.91 -11.60 5.54
CA ILE A 44 0.58 -11.29 5.02
C ILE A 44 0.22 -9.83 5.34
N ALA A 45 0.32 -9.42 6.60
CA ALA A 45 0.01 -8.08 7.06
C ALA A 45 0.84 -7.00 6.35
N MET A 46 2.09 -7.28 5.98
CA MET A 46 2.98 -6.34 5.29
C MET A 46 2.78 -6.30 3.77
N LYS A 47 2.51 -7.44 3.13
CA LYS A 47 2.68 -7.57 1.67
C LYS A 47 1.39 -7.92 0.93
N ARG A 48 0.41 -8.49 1.61
CA ARG A 48 -0.78 -9.09 0.98
C ARG A 48 -2.05 -8.26 1.18
N ILE A 49 -2.06 -7.35 2.15
CA ILE A 49 -3.23 -6.48 2.35
C ILE A 49 -3.24 -5.38 1.28
N PRO A 50 -4.35 -5.21 0.54
CA PRO A 50 -4.46 -4.17 -0.47
C PRO A 50 -4.24 -2.78 0.13
N THR A 51 -3.58 -1.88 -0.59
CA THR A 51 -3.44 -0.47 -0.20
C THR A 51 -3.39 0.42 -1.45
N TYR A 52 -3.72 1.71 -1.31
CA TYR A 52 -3.54 2.67 -2.40
C TYR A 52 -2.10 3.17 -2.41
N ALA A 53 -1.50 3.24 -3.58
CA ALA A 53 -0.22 3.93 -3.77
C ALA A 53 -0.19 4.61 -5.14
N ILE A 54 0.87 5.38 -5.39
CA ILE A 54 1.00 6.19 -6.60
C ILE A 54 2.00 5.51 -7.55
N PRO A 55 1.56 4.90 -8.66
CA PRO A 55 2.47 4.43 -9.69
C PRO A 55 3.16 5.61 -10.36
N LYS A 56 4.46 5.47 -10.67
CA LYS A 56 5.27 6.56 -11.25
C LYS A 56 4.70 7.02 -12.59
N GLU A 57 4.19 6.08 -13.36
CA GLU A 57 3.56 6.26 -14.67
C GLU A 57 2.24 7.05 -14.63
N LEU A 58 1.59 7.12 -13.46
CA LEU A 58 0.36 7.90 -13.26
C LEU A 58 0.61 9.30 -12.68
N ILE A 59 1.87 9.74 -12.62
CA ILE A 59 2.25 11.10 -12.22
C ILE A 59 2.52 11.93 -13.48
N LYS A 60 1.59 12.83 -13.80
CA LYS A 60 1.68 13.71 -14.97
C LYS A 60 2.03 15.12 -14.52
N ILE A 61 3.29 15.50 -14.69
CA ILE A 61 3.78 16.86 -14.46
C ILE A 61 3.60 17.65 -15.75
N GLU A 62 2.91 18.79 -15.66
CA GLU A 62 2.71 19.71 -16.78
C GLU A 62 3.87 20.71 -16.84
N LYS A 63 4.44 20.89 -18.03
CA LYS A 63 5.47 21.91 -18.26
C LYS A 63 4.86 23.30 -18.21
N ILE A 64 5.49 24.20 -17.47
CA ILE A 64 5.03 25.58 -17.35
C ILE A 64 5.29 26.34 -18.66
N LYS A 65 4.24 26.95 -19.17
CA LYS A 65 4.27 27.79 -20.37
C LYS A 65 4.92 29.13 -20.06
N LYS A 66 5.98 29.50 -20.79
CA LYS A 66 6.74 30.73 -20.55
C LYS A 66 5.89 31.99 -20.65
N GLU A 67 4.83 31.94 -21.46
CA GLU A 67 3.88 33.04 -21.68
C GLU A 67 3.12 33.41 -20.40
N THR A 68 3.08 32.51 -19.41
CA THR A 68 2.46 32.77 -18.09
C THR A 68 3.31 33.64 -17.18
N GLY A 69 4.58 33.91 -17.54
CA GLY A 69 5.53 34.64 -16.71
C GLY A 69 6.22 33.80 -15.62
N TYR A 70 5.96 32.49 -15.57
CA TYR A 70 6.60 31.55 -14.65
C TYR A 70 7.53 30.57 -15.36
N THR A 71 8.45 29.96 -14.61
CA THR A 71 9.29 28.86 -15.04
C THR A 71 9.02 27.58 -14.27
N ASP A 72 9.49 26.45 -14.80
CA ASP A 72 9.48 25.17 -14.09
C ASP A 72 10.36 25.22 -12.82
N PRO A 73 10.15 24.31 -11.84
CA PRO A 73 11.00 24.20 -10.67
C PRO A 73 12.41 23.77 -11.10
N VAL A 74 13.44 24.56 -10.78
CA VAL A 74 14.82 24.20 -11.15
C VAL A 74 15.55 23.37 -10.09
N ALA A 75 15.01 23.30 -8.86
CA ALA A 75 15.66 22.61 -7.75
C ALA A 75 15.73 21.08 -7.93
N HIS A 76 14.74 20.50 -8.63
CA HIS A 76 14.63 19.06 -8.84
C HIS A 76 14.22 18.76 -10.27
N THR A 77 14.78 17.71 -10.85
CA THR A 77 14.27 17.20 -12.13
C THR A 77 12.88 16.61 -11.93
N TYR A 78 12.08 16.55 -13.00
CA TYR A 78 10.75 15.92 -12.94
C TYR A 78 10.80 14.47 -12.47
N ASP A 79 11.86 13.73 -12.75
CA ASP A 79 11.98 12.35 -12.28
C ASP A 79 12.19 12.24 -10.78
N MET A 80 12.99 13.15 -10.20
CA MET A 80 13.14 13.24 -8.75
C MET A 80 11.81 13.61 -8.09
N ILE A 81 11.07 14.58 -8.66
CA ILE A 81 9.75 14.97 -8.16
C ILE A 81 8.77 13.79 -8.24
N ARG A 82 8.78 13.04 -9.35
CA ARG A 82 7.97 11.82 -9.48
C ARG A 82 8.34 10.80 -8.40
N ASP A 83 9.61 10.61 -8.08
CA ASP A 83 10.03 9.68 -7.04
C ASP A 83 9.62 10.14 -5.63
N HIS A 84 9.65 11.45 -5.33
CA HIS A 84 9.10 11.98 -4.08
C HIS A 84 7.58 11.73 -3.98
N ILE A 85 6.84 12.05 -5.05
CA ILE A 85 5.38 11.86 -5.09
C ILE A 85 5.03 10.38 -4.98
N LYS A 86 5.70 9.51 -5.74
CA LYS A 86 5.51 8.05 -5.73
C LYS A 86 5.61 7.45 -4.32
N ASN A 87 6.57 7.95 -3.53
CA ASN A 87 6.79 7.48 -2.15
C ASN A 87 5.92 8.18 -1.11
N THR A 88 5.05 9.11 -1.52
CA THR A 88 4.08 9.74 -0.61
C THR A 88 2.95 8.74 -0.33
N PRO A 89 2.70 8.38 0.94
CA PRO A 89 1.64 7.43 1.28
C PRO A 89 0.27 8.01 0.96
N ILE A 90 -0.66 7.15 0.54
CA ILE A 90 -2.08 7.49 0.48
C ILE A 90 -2.69 7.12 1.83
N VAL A 91 -3.21 8.11 2.53
CA VAL A 91 -3.69 7.97 3.91
C VAL A 91 -5.21 7.97 3.96
N LYS A 92 -5.80 7.35 4.97
CA LYS A 92 -7.26 7.36 5.25
C LYS A 92 -8.18 6.87 4.10
N ILE A 93 -7.67 6.16 3.10
CA ILE A 93 -8.50 5.56 2.04
C ILE A 93 -8.54 4.05 2.22
N ASP A 94 -9.53 3.59 2.97
CA ASP A 94 -9.74 2.17 3.17
C ASP A 94 -10.59 1.54 2.05
N PRO A 95 -10.08 0.54 1.30
CA PRO A 95 -10.86 -0.22 0.33
C PRO A 95 -11.83 -1.24 0.96
N ASN A 96 -11.72 -1.54 2.26
CA ASN A 96 -12.47 -2.61 2.92
C ASN A 96 -12.32 -3.96 2.20
N VAL A 97 -11.08 -4.32 1.89
CA VAL A 97 -10.73 -5.59 1.22
C VAL A 97 -9.58 -6.23 1.97
N SER A 98 -9.77 -7.48 2.38
CA SER A 98 -8.72 -8.27 3.05
C SER A 98 -7.96 -9.16 2.06
N TYR A 99 -8.61 -9.60 0.98
CA TYR A 99 -8.02 -10.47 -0.05
C TYR A 99 -8.14 -9.86 -1.45
N PHE A 100 -7.00 -9.62 -2.12
CA PHE A 100 -6.95 -9.09 -3.50
C PHE A 100 -6.67 -10.18 -4.52
N LEU A 101 -7.66 -10.49 -5.37
CA LEU A 101 -7.48 -11.47 -6.44
C LEU A 101 -6.34 -11.05 -7.40
N PRO A 102 -5.47 -11.98 -7.83
CA PRO A 102 -4.37 -11.71 -8.75
C PRO A 102 -4.74 -10.94 -10.01
N LYS A 103 -5.94 -11.18 -10.57
CA LYS A 103 -6.42 -10.51 -11.78
C LYS A 103 -6.46 -8.97 -11.69
N TYR A 104 -6.54 -8.40 -10.49
CA TYR A 104 -6.60 -6.94 -10.30
C TYR A 104 -5.23 -6.26 -10.17
N TRP A 105 -4.15 -7.01 -9.95
CA TRP A 105 -2.83 -6.41 -9.67
C TRP A 105 -1.67 -7.07 -10.39
N LYS A 106 -1.76 -8.37 -10.68
CA LYS A 106 -0.67 -9.12 -11.30
C LYS A 106 -0.65 -8.84 -12.80
N ASN A 107 0.47 -8.33 -13.29
CA ASN A 107 0.67 -7.97 -14.71
C ASN A 107 -0.38 -6.99 -15.26
N VAL A 108 -1.04 -6.22 -14.39
CA VAL A 108 -2.02 -5.22 -14.79
C VAL A 108 -1.32 -3.92 -15.20
N ASP A 109 -1.65 -3.44 -16.38
CA ASP A 109 -1.28 -2.11 -16.84
C ASP A 109 -2.20 -1.06 -16.19
N PHE A 110 -1.64 -0.21 -15.33
CA PHE A 110 -2.41 0.85 -14.68
C PHE A 110 -2.61 2.08 -15.56
N LEU A 111 -1.94 2.17 -16.72
CA LEU A 111 -2.24 3.19 -17.73
C LEU A 111 -3.53 2.89 -18.49
N ASP A 112 -3.93 1.62 -18.56
CA ASP A 112 -5.19 1.22 -19.15
C ASP A 112 -6.36 1.65 -18.25
N LYS A 113 -7.23 2.51 -18.80
CA LYS A 113 -8.41 3.03 -18.10
C LYS A 113 -9.53 1.99 -18.02
N GLU A 114 -9.54 1.05 -18.96
CA GLU A 114 -10.55 -0.01 -19.10
C GLU A 114 -10.13 -1.29 -18.38
N ARG A 115 -9.00 -1.28 -17.66
CA ARG A 115 -8.56 -2.43 -16.86
C ARG A 115 -9.66 -2.88 -15.90
N GLU A 116 -9.68 -4.17 -15.61
CA GLU A 116 -10.55 -4.70 -14.58
C GLU A 116 -10.17 -4.09 -13.21
N LYS A 117 -11.17 -3.56 -12.51
CA LYS A 117 -11.02 -2.98 -11.17
C LYS A 117 -11.79 -3.80 -10.16
N HIS A 118 -11.28 -3.86 -8.94
CA HIS A 118 -12.05 -4.45 -7.86
C HIS A 118 -13.29 -3.60 -7.58
N PRO A 119 -14.47 -4.18 -7.24
CA PRO A 119 -15.69 -3.41 -6.99
C PRO A 119 -15.55 -2.32 -5.92
N ASN A 120 -14.71 -2.55 -4.91
CA ASN A 120 -14.41 -1.57 -3.85
C ASN A 120 -13.23 -0.62 -4.16
N GLU A 121 -12.65 -0.70 -5.36
CA GLU A 121 -11.61 0.26 -5.77
C GLU A 121 -12.26 1.61 -6.09
N LYS A 122 -11.91 2.62 -5.29
CA LYS A 122 -12.35 4.00 -5.41
C LYS A 122 -11.51 4.74 -6.45
N LYS A 123 -12.14 5.67 -7.16
CA LYS A 123 -11.47 6.58 -8.10
C LYS A 123 -10.83 7.72 -7.33
N VAL A 124 -9.51 7.64 -7.11
CA VAL A 124 -8.74 8.70 -6.43
C VAL A 124 -8.00 9.54 -7.46
N ASN A 125 -8.19 10.86 -7.43
CA ASN A 125 -7.44 11.81 -8.24
C ASN A 125 -6.91 12.94 -7.37
N MET A 126 -5.66 13.34 -7.62
CA MET A 126 -4.98 14.38 -6.85
C MET A 126 -4.38 15.40 -7.82
N TYR A 127 -4.50 16.68 -7.49
CA TYR A 127 -4.03 17.78 -8.32
C TYR A 127 -3.22 18.77 -7.50
N ILE A 128 -2.12 19.24 -8.07
CA ILE A 128 -1.29 20.31 -7.52
C ILE A 128 -1.21 21.39 -8.59
N ASP A 129 -1.52 22.62 -8.20
CA ASP A 129 -1.31 23.81 -9.02
C ASP A 129 -0.80 24.91 -8.08
N CYS A 130 0.50 25.15 -8.12
CA CYS A 130 1.20 26.07 -7.22
C CYS A 130 2.04 27.04 -8.03
N LYS A 131 2.02 28.30 -7.62
CA LYS A 131 2.81 29.38 -8.20
C LYS A 131 3.48 30.14 -7.08
N ASN A 132 4.73 30.54 -7.29
CA ASN A 132 5.44 31.37 -6.35
C ASN A 132 5.47 32.83 -6.82
N ASP A 133 4.62 33.63 -6.20
CA ASP A 133 4.51 35.07 -6.43
C ASP A 133 5.30 35.92 -5.44
N THR A 134 5.97 35.29 -4.46
CA THR A 134 6.78 35.97 -3.46
C THR A 134 8.24 36.04 -3.89
N ASP A 135 9.03 36.82 -3.15
CA ASP A 135 10.49 36.91 -3.33
C ASP A 135 11.25 35.83 -2.53
N GLU A 136 10.53 34.99 -1.79
CA GLU A 136 11.10 33.92 -0.96
C GLU A 136 10.92 32.55 -1.62
N ILE A 137 11.67 31.54 -1.15
CA ILE A 137 11.44 30.16 -1.58
C ILE A 137 10.20 29.63 -0.84
N ILE A 138 9.25 29.06 -1.58
CA ILE A 138 8.10 28.37 -0.98
C ILE A 138 8.23 26.85 -1.16
N HIS A 139 7.68 26.11 -0.20
CA HIS A 139 7.65 24.65 -0.25
C HIS A 139 6.27 24.16 -0.71
N VAL A 140 6.27 23.35 -1.76
CA VAL A 140 5.09 22.62 -2.20
C VAL A 140 5.02 21.32 -1.41
N THR A 141 3.91 21.11 -0.72
CA THR A 141 3.69 19.98 0.18
C THR A 141 2.32 19.35 -0.08
N THR A 142 1.98 18.29 0.65
CA THR A 142 0.64 17.67 0.58
C THR A 142 -0.50 18.61 0.96
N ASN A 143 -0.24 19.72 1.67
CA ASN A 143 -1.26 20.75 1.93
C ASN A 143 -1.69 21.49 0.67
N ASN A 144 -0.88 21.46 -0.38
CA ASN A 144 -1.20 22.08 -1.65
C ASN A 144 -1.94 21.14 -2.61
N VAL A 145 -2.22 19.90 -2.18
CA VAL A 145 -2.89 18.89 -3.01
C VAL A 145 -4.39 19.01 -2.85
N LYS A 146 -5.10 19.15 -3.96
CA LYS A 146 -6.55 18.94 -4.04
C LYS A 146 -6.80 17.48 -4.33
N THR A 147 -7.58 16.81 -3.48
CA THR A 147 -7.89 15.39 -3.63
C THR A 147 -9.37 15.19 -3.92
N TYR A 148 -9.67 14.32 -4.86
CA TYR A 148 -11.01 13.89 -5.22
C TYR A 148 -11.11 12.37 -5.08
N ILE A 149 -12.09 11.90 -4.33
CA ILE A 149 -12.42 10.46 -4.19
C ILE A 149 -13.82 10.28 -4.74
N ASP A 150 -13.96 9.44 -5.76
CA ASP A 150 -15.23 9.20 -6.47
C ASP A 150 -15.89 10.51 -6.91
N ASP A 151 -15.06 11.42 -7.43
CA ASP A 151 -15.42 12.75 -7.93
C ASP A 151 -15.89 13.76 -6.86
N GLU A 152 -15.82 13.41 -5.57
CA GLU A 152 -16.06 14.32 -4.44
C GLU A 152 -14.74 14.85 -3.87
N GLU A 153 -14.65 16.18 -3.66
CA GLU A 153 -13.46 16.80 -3.07
C GLU A 153 -13.34 16.42 -1.58
N VAL A 154 -12.20 15.84 -1.22
CA VAL A 154 -11.87 15.48 0.16
C VAL A 154 -10.83 16.45 0.69
N LYS A 155 -11.26 17.30 1.63
CA LYS A 155 -10.37 18.19 2.37
C LYS A 155 -9.64 17.40 3.45
N ASN A 156 -8.43 17.84 3.79
CA ASN A 156 -7.67 17.38 4.96
C ASN A 156 -7.38 15.87 4.98
N LEU A 157 -7.12 15.30 3.79
CA LEU A 157 -6.61 13.94 3.67
C LEU A 157 -5.32 13.79 4.49
N TYR A 158 -4.40 14.74 4.33
CA TYR A 158 -3.13 14.80 5.03
C TYR A 158 -3.18 15.69 6.28
N ASN A 159 -2.17 15.53 7.14
CA ASN A 159 -2.01 16.37 8.31
C ASN A 159 -1.47 17.75 7.92
N GLU A 160 -2.20 18.81 8.29
CA GLU A 160 -1.82 20.19 7.94
C GLU A 160 -0.53 20.65 8.62
N LYS A 161 -0.24 20.15 9.83
CA LYS A 161 0.93 20.53 10.63
C LYS A 161 2.20 19.83 10.17
N TYR A 162 2.08 18.60 9.68
CA TYR A 162 3.19 17.75 9.25
C TYR A 162 2.97 17.23 7.82
N PRO A 163 2.91 18.10 6.82
CA PRO A 163 2.68 17.68 5.44
C PRO A 163 3.94 17.03 4.84
N PHE A 164 3.74 16.14 3.87
CA PHE A 164 4.85 15.58 3.11
C PHE A 164 5.35 16.61 2.10
N TRP A 165 6.66 16.83 2.09
CA TRP A 165 7.31 17.72 1.14
C TRP A 165 7.41 17.08 -0.25
N ILE A 166 7.14 17.87 -1.29
CA ILE A 166 7.14 17.41 -2.68
C ILE A 166 8.29 18.07 -3.46
N THR A 167 8.32 19.41 -3.46
CA THR A 167 9.37 20.21 -4.12
C THR A 167 9.40 21.62 -3.53
N SER A 168 10.37 22.44 -3.97
CA SER A 168 10.49 23.85 -3.60
C SER A 168 10.45 24.72 -4.85
N LEU A 169 9.82 25.89 -4.74
CA LEU A 169 9.70 26.88 -5.82
C LEU A 169 10.43 28.15 -5.43
N LYS A 170 11.37 28.58 -6.27
CA LYS A 170 11.96 29.92 -6.22
C LYS A 170 10.97 30.99 -6.72
N PRO A 171 11.24 32.29 -6.52
CA PRO A 171 10.42 33.35 -7.07
C PRO A 171 10.18 33.16 -8.57
N LYS A 172 8.93 33.34 -8.99
CA LYS A 172 8.47 33.14 -10.38
C LYS A 172 8.60 31.71 -10.91
N GLU A 173 8.71 30.71 -10.05
CA GLU A 173 8.52 29.31 -10.43
C GLU A 173 7.07 28.86 -10.19
N ALA A 174 6.64 27.85 -10.93
CA ALA A 174 5.35 27.20 -10.76
C ALA A 174 5.49 25.67 -10.89
N PHE A 175 4.56 24.95 -10.29
CA PHE A 175 4.47 23.50 -10.39
C PHE A 175 3.02 23.07 -10.56
N LYS A 176 2.78 22.29 -11.62
CA LYS A 176 1.47 21.75 -11.92
C LYS A 176 1.56 20.25 -12.19
N CYS A 177 0.73 19.46 -11.51
CA CYS A 177 0.78 18.02 -11.56
C CYS A 177 -0.62 17.41 -11.35
N SER A 178 -0.91 16.32 -12.07
CA SER A 178 -2.03 15.42 -11.77
C SER A 178 -1.51 14.03 -11.42
N ILE A 179 -2.09 13.44 -10.38
CA ILE A 179 -1.66 12.17 -9.79
C ILE A 179 -2.90 11.28 -9.66
N THR A 180 -2.79 10.00 -10.06
CA THR A 180 -3.86 9.01 -9.90
C THR A 180 -3.34 7.83 -9.07
N PRO A 181 -3.65 7.76 -7.77
CA PRO A 181 -3.38 6.57 -6.97
C PRO A 181 -4.26 5.39 -7.40
N VAL A 182 -3.77 4.18 -7.15
CA VAL A 182 -4.46 2.93 -7.51
C VAL A 182 -4.29 1.87 -6.43
N LEU A 183 -5.28 0.98 -6.34
CA LEU A 183 -5.31 -0.11 -5.37
C LEU A 183 -4.46 -1.29 -5.86
N SER A 184 -3.57 -1.80 -5.02
CA SER A 184 -2.77 -3.00 -5.29
C SER A 184 -2.25 -3.60 -3.98
N VAL A 185 -1.48 -4.67 -4.07
CA VAL A 185 -0.74 -5.28 -2.95
C VAL A 185 0.77 -5.09 -3.11
N GLY A 186 1.52 -5.19 -2.00
CA GLY A 186 2.98 -5.06 -1.94
C GLY A 186 3.76 -6.06 -2.82
N LEU A 187 3.06 -7.05 -3.38
CA LEU A 187 3.61 -8.06 -4.27
C LEU A 187 3.82 -7.62 -5.71
N ARG A 188 3.11 -6.58 -6.17
CA ARG A 188 3.08 -6.20 -7.59
C ARG A 188 4.48 -5.96 -8.16
N ASN A 189 5.36 -5.35 -7.37
CA ASN A 189 6.66 -4.88 -7.82
C ASN A 189 7.83 -5.66 -7.17
N SER A 190 7.71 -7.00 -7.08
CA SER A 190 8.80 -7.83 -6.53
C SER A 190 10.13 -7.70 -7.30
N SER A 191 10.09 -7.30 -8.58
CA SER A 191 11.27 -7.08 -9.42
C SER A 191 11.89 -5.67 -9.30
N ASN A 192 11.09 -4.65 -8.97
CA ASN A 192 11.51 -3.23 -9.01
C ASN A 192 11.69 -2.56 -7.64
N LYS A 193 11.83 -3.35 -6.57
CA LYS A 193 12.14 -2.90 -5.18
C LYS A 193 11.26 -1.76 -4.63
N SER A 194 10.08 -1.51 -5.18
CA SER A 194 9.22 -0.44 -4.65
C SER A 194 8.29 -0.99 -3.57
N SER A 195 8.48 -0.54 -2.34
CA SER A 195 7.66 -0.84 -1.16
C SER A 195 6.39 0.01 -1.05
N GLN A 196 6.02 0.74 -2.10
CA GLN A 196 4.91 1.72 -2.04
C GLN A 196 3.54 1.10 -1.75
N TRP A 197 3.34 -0.19 -2.07
CA TRP A 197 2.12 -0.93 -1.74
C TRP A 197 2.27 -1.83 -0.51
N ASP A 198 3.33 -1.68 0.27
CA ASP A 198 3.44 -2.39 1.53
C ASP A 198 2.41 -1.82 2.51
N SER A 199 1.53 -2.68 3.00
CA SER A 199 0.46 -2.34 3.92
C SER A 199 0.94 -2.13 5.35
N ALA A 200 2.17 -2.53 5.66
CA ALA A 200 2.86 -2.18 6.89
C ALA A 200 4.32 -1.86 6.56
N PRO A 201 4.88 -0.75 7.10
CA PRO A 201 6.25 -0.37 6.82
C PRO A 201 7.27 -1.29 7.50
N ASN A 202 6.88 -1.91 8.61
CA ASN A 202 7.72 -2.79 9.38
C ASN A 202 6.88 -3.88 10.07
N GLY A 203 7.49 -5.05 10.22
CA GLY A 203 6.93 -6.19 10.92
C GLY A 203 8.00 -7.26 11.11
N TYR A 204 8.11 -7.76 12.33
CA TYR A 204 9.11 -8.77 12.71
C TYR A 204 8.66 -9.49 13.97
N PHE A 205 9.40 -10.50 14.40
CA PHE A 205 9.19 -11.10 15.72
C PHE A 205 10.51 -11.21 16.49
N ASP A 206 10.40 -11.26 17.80
CA ASP A 206 11.51 -11.43 18.74
C ASP A 206 11.23 -12.63 19.67
N GLN A 207 12.25 -13.45 19.92
CA GLN A 207 12.20 -14.60 20.84
C GLN A 207 13.25 -14.55 21.94
N GLU A 208 14.09 -13.51 21.93
CA GLU A 208 15.21 -13.37 22.87
C GLU A 208 14.76 -12.64 24.15
N THR A 209 13.80 -11.71 24.03
CA THR A 209 13.33 -10.89 25.15
C THR A 209 12.50 -11.67 26.17
N GLU A 210 11.59 -12.54 25.73
CA GLU A 210 10.71 -13.32 26.60
C GLU A 210 10.90 -14.82 26.36
N LYS A 211 11.41 -15.53 27.37
CA LYS A 211 11.69 -16.97 27.24
C LYS A 211 10.41 -17.75 26.91
N ASP A 212 10.51 -18.65 25.94
CA ASP A 212 9.43 -19.54 25.47
C ASP A 212 8.21 -18.79 24.87
N LYS A 213 8.37 -17.52 24.51
CA LYS A 213 7.34 -16.68 23.89
C LYS A 213 7.88 -15.98 22.67
N THR A 214 6.98 -15.65 21.75
CA THR A 214 7.30 -14.88 20.55
C THR A 214 6.59 -13.53 20.63
N ILE A 215 7.35 -12.44 20.60
CA ILE A 215 6.81 -11.08 20.53
C ILE A 215 6.66 -10.72 19.06
N LEU A 216 5.42 -10.64 18.57
CA LEU A 216 5.11 -10.16 17.23
C LEU A 216 5.08 -8.63 17.24
N HIS A 217 5.83 -7.99 16.35
CA HIS A 217 5.83 -6.55 16.13
C HIS A 217 5.16 -6.20 14.80
N LEU A 218 4.28 -5.20 14.80
CA LEU A 218 3.64 -4.69 13.58
C LEU A 218 3.45 -3.17 13.67
N GLU A 219 3.76 -2.46 12.59
CA GLU A 219 3.54 -1.02 12.47
C GLU A 219 2.38 -0.70 11.52
N GLY A 220 1.56 0.29 11.89
CA GLY A 220 0.55 0.87 10.99
C GLY A 220 1.16 1.69 9.85
N ASN A 221 0.44 1.83 8.73
CA ASN A 221 0.95 2.50 7.52
C ASN A 221 0.19 3.78 7.13
N LEU A 222 -0.31 4.58 8.08
CA LEU A 222 -1.11 5.81 7.87
C LEU A 222 -2.44 5.62 7.10
N CYS A 223 -2.58 4.55 6.32
CA CYS A 223 -3.82 4.09 5.70
C CYS A 223 -4.59 3.22 6.69
N TYR A 224 -3.89 2.29 7.34
CA TYR A 224 -4.43 1.37 8.32
C TYR A 224 -3.77 1.55 9.67
N ASP A 225 -4.58 1.41 10.73
CA ASP A 225 -4.03 1.05 12.03
C ASP A 225 -3.63 -0.43 12.04
N GLU A 226 -2.68 -0.73 12.90
CA GLU A 226 -2.13 -2.05 13.19
C GLU A 226 -3.18 -3.09 13.60
N THR A 227 -4.28 -2.69 14.26
CA THR A 227 -5.36 -3.64 14.60
C THR A 227 -6.16 -4.08 13.38
N VAL A 228 -6.42 -3.15 12.45
CA VAL A 228 -7.04 -3.43 11.15
C VAL A 228 -6.12 -4.32 10.32
N LEU A 229 -4.82 -4.02 10.27
CA LEU A 229 -3.85 -4.85 9.55
C LEU A 229 -3.82 -6.29 10.03
N MET A 230 -3.76 -6.51 11.35
CA MET A 230 -3.77 -7.85 11.92
C MET A 230 -5.08 -8.59 11.62
N SER A 231 -6.23 -7.92 11.79
CA SER A 231 -7.55 -8.49 11.51
C SER A 231 -7.67 -8.95 10.05
N ARG A 232 -7.22 -8.10 9.11
CA ARG A 232 -7.21 -8.42 7.67
C ARG A 232 -6.22 -9.51 7.32
N ALA A 233 -5.07 -9.57 7.99
CA ALA A 233 -4.11 -10.63 7.79
C ALA A 233 -4.69 -12.00 8.15
N LEU A 234 -5.42 -12.09 9.27
CA LEU A 234 -6.12 -13.30 9.68
C LEU A 234 -7.21 -13.68 8.66
N GLU A 235 -8.03 -12.72 8.20
CA GLU A 235 -9.05 -12.96 7.18
C GLU A 235 -8.45 -13.41 5.83
N TYR A 236 -7.38 -12.75 5.38
CA TYR A 236 -6.63 -13.15 4.19
C TYR A 236 -6.17 -14.60 4.33
N PHE A 237 -5.59 -14.96 5.48
CA PHE A 237 -5.02 -16.28 5.70
C PHE A 237 -6.09 -17.38 5.56
N ILE A 238 -7.24 -17.22 6.22
CA ILE A 238 -8.36 -18.17 6.10
C ILE A 238 -8.89 -18.25 4.66
N THR A 239 -9.08 -17.09 4.02
CA THR A 239 -9.57 -17.02 2.64
C THR A 239 -8.63 -17.75 1.69
N PHE A 240 -7.32 -17.55 1.85
CA PHE A 240 -6.33 -18.20 1.01
C PHE A 240 -6.25 -19.71 1.25
N LEU A 241 -6.31 -20.18 2.50
CA LEU A 241 -6.37 -21.61 2.81
C LEU A 241 -7.60 -22.28 2.18
N SER A 242 -8.73 -21.58 2.15
CA SER A 242 -9.94 -22.05 1.48
C SER A 242 -9.75 -22.17 -0.04
N ILE A 243 -8.99 -21.26 -0.66
CA ILE A 243 -8.64 -21.32 -2.08
C ILE A 243 -7.68 -22.47 -2.36
N ILE A 244 -6.64 -22.63 -1.52
CA ILE A 244 -5.70 -23.76 -1.59
C ILE A 244 -6.48 -25.08 -1.52
N LYS A 245 -7.38 -25.23 -0.54
CA LYS A 245 -8.16 -26.45 -0.34
C LYS A 245 -8.92 -26.83 -1.61
N LYS A 246 -9.63 -25.87 -2.21
CA LYS A 246 -10.36 -26.06 -3.48
C LYS A 246 -9.45 -26.42 -4.65
N GLU A 247 -8.28 -25.82 -4.72
CA GLU A 247 -7.31 -26.11 -5.78
C GLU A 247 -6.72 -27.53 -5.63
N ILE A 248 -6.46 -27.96 -4.40
CA ILE A 248 -6.03 -29.33 -4.09
C ILE A 248 -7.14 -30.33 -4.44
N GLU A 249 -8.39 -30.08 -4.03
CA GLU A 249 -9.55 -30.90 -4.40
C GLU A 249 -9.66 -31.05 -5.92
N ARG A 250 -9.51 -29.95 -6.67
CA ARG A 250 -9.54 -29.95 -8.13
C ARG A 250 -8.41 -30.78 -8.73
N GLN A 251 -7.18 -30.66 -8.21
CA GLN A 251 -6.03 -31.42 -8.73
C GLN A 251 -6.15 -32.92 -8.42
N TYR A 252 -6.59 -33.29 -7.22
CA TYR A 252 -6.84 -34.70 -6.85
C TYR A 252 -7.96 -35.33 -7.68
N ALA A 253 -9.05 -34.59 -7.94
CA ALA A 253 -10.14 -35.12 -8.77
C ALA A 253 -9.71 -35.44 -10.21
N LEU A 254 -8.65 -34.79 -10.70
CA LEU A 254 -8.14 -34.95 -12.06
C LEU A 254 -7.03 -36.01 -12.18
N LEU A 255 -6.42 -36.41 -11.07
CA LEU A 255 -5.25 -37.28 -11.05
C LEU A 255 -5.61 -38.58 -10.33
N GLU A 256 -5.59 -39.70 -11.06
CA GLU A 256 -5.53 -41.03 -10.45
C GLU A 256 -4.16 -41.18 -9.76
N TYR A 257 -4.04 -40.68 -8.53
CA TYR A 257 -2.81 -40.77 -7.76
C TYR A 257 -2.59 -42.21 -7.31
N ASP A 258 -1.74 -42.94 -8.05
CA ASP A 258 -1.27 -44.26 -7.66
C ASP A 258 0.05 -44.21 -6.84
N ASP A 259 0.52 -43.03 -6.44
CA ASP A 259 1.78 -42.84 -5.71
C ASP A 259 1.60 -42.45 -4.23
N ASP A 260 2.59 -42.76 -3.39
CA ASP A 260 2.66 -42.34 -1.98
C ASP A 260 3.16 -40.89 -1.81
N GLU A 261 3.68 -40.32 -2.90
CA GLU A 261 4.12 -38.94 -3.03
C GLU A 261 3.05 -38.06 -3.70
N PHE A 262 2.74 -36.94 -3.05
CA PHE A 262 1.90 -35.89 -3.59
C PHE A 262 2.69 -34.59 -3.73
N ASN A 263 2.58 -33.98 -4.90
CA ASN A 263 3.29 -32.76 -5.26
C ASN A 263 2.30 -31.70 -5.68
N ILE A 264 2.29 -30.58 -4.96
CA ILE A 264 1.44 -29.43 -5.26
C ILE A 264 2.34 -28.29 -5.66
N VAL A 265 2.04 -27.70 -6.81
CA VAL A 265 2.71 -26.47 -7.25
C VAL A 265 1.73 -25.32 -7.11
N PHE A 266 2.06 -24.38 -6.22
CA PHE A 266 1.34 -23.12 -6.12
C PHE A 266 2.08 -22.07 -6.94
N ALA A 267 1.42 -21.59 -8.00
CA ALA A 267 1.87 -20.41 -8.72
C ALA A 267 1.58 -19.14 -7.90
N ASP A 268 2.41 -18.11 -8.08
CA ASP A 268 2.28 -16.79 -7.45
C ASP A 268 2.32 -16.76 -5.92
N GLU A 269 2.79 -17.85 -5.33
CA GLU A 269 2.98 -17.98 -3.90
C GLU A 269 4.46 -18.06 -3.56
N ASP A 270 4.80 -17.67 -2.33
CA ASP A 270 6.15 -17.78 -1.79
C ASP A 270 6.11 -18.62 -0.50
N HIS A 271 7.23 -18.64 0.23
CA HIS A 271 7.36 -19.39 1.46
C HIS A 271 6.39 -18.95 2.58
N THR A 272 5.69 -17.81 2.45
CA THR A 272 4.75 -17.30 3.46
C THR A 272 3.73 -18.33 3.89
N LEU A 273 3.04 -18.95 2.93
CA LEU A 273 1.97 -19.92 3.24
C LEU A 273 2.44 -21.36 3.08
N GLY A 274 3.37 -21.59 2.16
CA GLY A 274 3.96 -22.90 1.93
C GLY A 274 4.67 -23.47 3.14
N GLU A 275 5.44 -22.65 3.87
CA GLU A 275 6.15 -23.13 5.07
C GLU A 275 5.21 -23.49 6.21
N VAL A 276 4.12 -22.73 6.40
CA VAL A 276 3.15 -23.03 7.47
C VAL A 276 2.38 -24.31 7.17
N LEU A 277 1.93 -24.47 5.91
CA LEU A 277 1.23 -25.68 5.51
C LEU A 277 2.16 -26.90 5.56
N ALA A 278 3.40 -26.78 5.08
CA ALA A 278 4.38 -27.85 5.16
C ALA A 278 4.71 -28.23 6.61
N TYR A 279 4.80 -27.24 7.51
CA TYR A 279 4.98 -27.49 8.94
C TYR A 279 3.80 -28.29 9.53
N GLU A 280 2.57 -27.87 9.24
CA GLU A 280 1.36 -28.54 9.73
C GLU A 280 1.24 -29.98 9.20
N LEU A 281 1.63 -30.21 7.95
CA LEU A 281 1.68 -31.54 7.36
C LEU A 281 2.78 -32.39 8.00
N GLN A 282 3.97 -31.84 8.21
CA GLN A 282 5.14 -32.58 8.71
C GLN A 282 4.96 -33.13 10.13
N ILE A 283 4.14 -32.48 10.96
CA ILE A 283 3.85 -32.93 12.33
C ILE A 283 2.70 -33.94 12.40
N HIS A 284 1.99 -34.18 11.29
CA HIS A 284 0.88 -35.13 11.25
C HIS A 284 1.39 -36.58 11.24
N LYS A 285 0.85 -37.43 12.12
CA LYS A 285 1.30 -38.82 12.32
C LYS A 285 1.29 -39.70 11.04
N ASP A 286 0.39 -39.41 10.12
CA ASP A 286 0.21 -40.17 8.87
C ASP A 286 1.08 -39.64 7.72
N ILE A 287 1.86 -38.58 7.96
CA ILE A 287 2.80 -38.00 7.01
C ILE A 287 4.22 -38.43 7.40
N LYS A 288 4.91 -39.06 6.45
CA LYS A 288 6.31 -39.45 6.57
C LYS A 288 7.23 -38.24 6.38
N TYR A 289 6.89 -37.39 5.41
CA TYR A 289 7.69 -36.25 5.02
C TYR A 289 6.81 -35.17 4.39
N ALA A 290 7.03 -33.91 4.76
CA ALA A 290 6.48 -32.77 4.06
C ALA A 290 7.51 -31.64 3.97
N SER A 291 7.62 -31.01 2.80
CA SER A 291 8.51 -29.87 2.61
C SER A 291 7.94 -28.85 1.65
N CYS A 292 8.41 -27.61 1.80
CA CYS A 292 8.14 -26.51 0.88
C CYS A 292 9.45 -26.08 0.23
N SER A 293 9.50 -26.10 -1.09
CA SER A 293 10.68 -25.70 -1.86
C SER A 293 10.31 -24.66 -2.91
N ARG A 294 11.30 -23.89 -3.35
CA ARG A 294 11.18 -22.99 -4.50
C ARG A 294 12.03 -23.55 -5.64
N PRO A 295 11.42 -24.27 -6.60
CA PRO A 295 12.17 -24.98 -7.64
C PRO A 295 12.92 -24.01 -8.56
N ASP A 296 12.39 -22.81 -8.77
CA ASP A 296 13.02 -21.74 -9.53
C ASP A 296 12.98 -20.43 -8.74
N HIS A 297 14.14 -19.85 -8.45
CA HIS A 297 14.26 -18.58 -7.70
C HIS A 297 13.85 -17.35 -8.51
N LEU A 298 13.69 -17.46 -9.83
CA LEU A 298 13.23 -16.39 -10.72
C LEU A 298 11.71 -16.39 -10.86
N ILE A 299 11.08 -17.56 -10.75
CA ILE A 299 9.63 -17.70 -10.81
C ILE A 299 9.07 -17.63 -9.39
N ARG A 300 7.96 -16.90 -9.22
CA ARG A 300 7.23 -16.93 -7.95
C ARG A 300 6.33 -18.15 -7.94
N SER A 301 6.87 -19.25 -7.44
CA SER A 301 6.14 -20.48 -7.25
C SER A 301 6.78 -21.27 -6.12
N ILE A 302 5.96 -21.97 -5.36
CA ILE A 302 6.41 -22.97 -4.40
C ILE A 302 5.91 -24.36 -4.82
N LYS A 303 6.71 -25.36 -4.47
CA LYS A 303 6.34 -26.77 -4.57
C LYS A 303 6.26 -27.34 -3.16
N ILE A 304 5.10 -27.82 -2.78
CA ILE A 304 4.92 -28.63 -1.57
C ILE A 304 4.99 -30.10 -1.97
N THR A 305 5.89 -30.83 -1.34
CA THR A 305 6.05 -32.28 -1.50
C THR A 305 5.59 -32.95 -0.21
N VAL A 306 4.71 -33.93 -0.32
CA VAL A 306 4.14 -34.68 0.81
C VAL A 306 4.27 -36.17 0.53
N ILE A 307 4.82 -36.93 1.46
CA ILE A 307 4.92 -38.39 1.38
C ILE A 307 4.14 -38.96 2.56
N SER A 308 3.14 -39.80 2.31
CA SER A 308 2.31 -40.39 3.38
C SER A 308 2.81 -41.76 3.81
N ASN A 309 2.57 -42.11 5.08
CA ASN A 309 2.66 -43.49 5.56
C ASN A 309 1.52 -44.37 4.99
N ASN A 310 0.40 -43.76 4.59
CA ASN A 310 -0.76 -44.43 4.01
C ASN A 310 -1.38 -43.60 2.89
N LYS A 311 -1.03 -43.96 1.66
CA LYS A 311 -1.55 -43.35 0.44
C LYS A 311 -3.08 -43.23 0.38
N LYS A 312 -3.83 -44.21 0.91
CA LYS A 312 -5.32 -44.22 0.82
C LYS A 312 -5.97 -43.09 1.63
N THR A 313 -5.23 -42.42 2.49
CA THR A 313 -5.73 -41.35 3.37
C THR A 313 -5.01 -40.02 3.15
N LEU A 314 -4.11 -39.93 2.17
CA LEU A 314 -3.26 -38.75 1.98
C LEU A 314 -4.08 -37.47 1.71
N ASP A 315 -5.11 -37.56 0.87
CA ASP A 315 -6.04 -36.46 0.59
C ASP A 315 -6.75 -35.99 1.88
N LYS A 316 -7.32 -36.92 2.63
CA LYS A 316 -8.01 -36.66 3.90
C LYS A 316 -7.06 -36.02 4.92
N THR A 317 -5.84 -36.53 5.02
CA THR A 317 -4.81 -35.98 5.90
C THR A 317 -4.44 -34.55 5.51
N ILE A 318 -4.29 -34.24 4.21
CA ILE A 318 -4.00 -32.87 3.77
C ILE A 318 -5.15 -31.93 4.11
N PHE A 319 -6.39 -32.34 3.87
CA PHE A 319 -7.56 -31.53 4.20
C PHE A 319 -7.72 -31.33 5.70
N GLU A 320 -7.47 -32.36 6.51
CA GLU A 320 -7.44 -32.27 7.97
C GLU A 320 -6.37 -31.27 8.45
N CYS A 321 -5.17 -31.30 7.88
CA CYS A 321 -4.12 -30.31 8.20
C CYS A 321 -4.54 -28.87 7.86
N ILE A 322 -5.18 -28.66 6.71
CA ILE A 322 -5.69 -27.32 6.33
C ILE A 322 -6.78 -26.87 7.31
N ASP A 323 -7.72 -27.75 7.65
CA ASP A 323 -8.81 -27.44 8.59
C ASP A 323 -8.27 -27.15 10.00
N ASN A 324 -7.28 -27.92 10.46
CA ASN A 324 -6.58 -27.67 11.72
C ASN A 324 -5.88 -26.30 11.72
N LEU A 325 -5.26 -25.90 10.61
CA LEU A 325 -4.65 -24.59 10.49
C LEU A 325 -5.69 -23.46 10.53
N VAL A 326 -6.86 -23.64 9.90
CA VAL A 326 -7.97 -22.69 10.01
C VAL A 326 -8.43 -22.54 11.46
N ILE A 327 -8.60 -23.65 12.20
CA ILE A 327 -8.95 -23.64 13.63
C ILE A 327 -7.89 -22.89 14.45
N LYS A 328 -6.59 -23.06 14.14
CA LYS A 328 -5.50 -22.30 14.77
C LYS A 328 -5.61 -20.80 14.52
N ILE A 329 -5.91 -20.40 13.28
CA ILE A 329 -6.10 -19.00 12.91
C ILE A 329 -7.31 -18.39 13.61
N ASP A 330 -8.45 -19.10 13.62
CA ASP A 330 -9.65 -18.64 14.32
C ASP A 330 -9.39 -18.52 15.83
N LYS A 331 -8.65 -19.47 16.42
CA LYS A 331 -8.29 -19.37 17.84
C LYS A 331 -7.41 -18.15 18.12
N PHE A 332 -6.43 -17.88 17.26
CA PHE A 332 -5.62 -16.66 17.35
C PHE A 332 -6.50 -15.40 17.24
N ARG A 333 -7.43 -15.38 16.27
CA ARG A 333 -8.38 -14.27 16.08
C ARG A 333 -9.22 -14.03 17.33
N GLU A 334 -9.82 -15.07 17.92
CA GLU A 334 -10.60 -14.95 19.15
C GLU A 334 -9.80 -14.30 20.29
N GLN A 335 -8.54 -14.75 20.49
CA GLN A 335 -7.68 -14.18 21.53
C GLN A 335 -7.32 -12.72 21.22
N PHE A 336 -7.02 -12.42 19.96
CA PHE A 336 -6.71 -11.06 19.51
C PHE A 336 -7.90 -10.10 19.67
N GLU A 337 -9.11 -10.51 19.28
CA GLU A 337 -10.33 -9.71 19.42
C GLU A 337 -10.75 -9.49 20.87
N ALA A 338 -10.37 -10.40 21.78
CA ALA A 338 -10.58 -10.24 23.22
C ALA A 338 -9.66 -9.19 23.86
N ILE A 339 -8.60 -8.76 23.17
CA ILE A 339 -7.69 -7.71 23.65
C ILE A 339 -8.42 -6.38 23.69
N LYS A 340 -8.46 -5.76 24.87
CA LYS A 340 -8.94 -4.39 25.02
C LYS A 340 -7.82 -3.43 24.67
N PHE A 341 -7.95 -2.78 23.52
CA PHE A 341 -7.14 -1.61 23.20
C PHE A 341 -7.75 -0.40 23.89
N ASP A 342 -6.96 0.32 24.69
CA ASP A 342 -7.35 1.62 25.23
C ASP A 342 -7.50 2.61 24.06
N LYS A 343 -8.64 2.56 23.38
CA LYS A 343 -8.97 3.45 22.27
C LYS A 343 -9.16 4.85 22.85
N LYS A 344 -8.13 5.70 22.73
CA LYS A 344 -8.35 7.16 22.79
C LYS A 344 -9.35 7.52 21.68
N GLU A 345 -10.33 8.36 22.01
CA GLU A 345 -11.53 8.69 21.22
C GLU A 345 -11.34 8.65 19.70
N LYS A 346 -12.30 8.03 19.00
CA LYS A 346 -12.35 7.88 17.53
C LYS A 346 -12.04 9.19 16.82
N ILE A 347 -11.19 9.12 15.81
CA ILE A 347 -11.00 10.17 14.81
C ILE A 347 -12.32 10.26 14.04
N ASP A 348 -12.96 11.43 14.00
CA ASP A 348 -14.11 11.67 13.15
C ASP A 348 -13.72 11.39 11.69
N GLU A 349 -14.39 10.42 11.06
CA GLU A 349 -14.27 10.23 9.62
C GLU A 349 -14.59 11.58 8.94
N PRO A 350 -13.77 12.03 7.97
CA PRO A 350 -14.04 13.27 7.25
C PRO A 350 -15.40 13.14 6.55
N LYS A 351 -16.42 13.79 7.11
CA LYS A 351 -17.75 13.83 6.51
C LYS A 351 -17.66 14.63 5.21
N PRO A 352 -18.22 14.14 4.09
CA PRO A 352 -18.34 14.94 2.88
C PRO A 352 -19.09 16.23 3.22
N ASP A 353 -18.47 17.35 2.89
CA ASP A 353 -18.93 18.70 3.23
C ASP A 353 -20.23 18.99 2.44
N LYS A 354 -21.40 18.77 3.07
CA LYS A 354 -22.72 19.00 2.46
C LYS A 354 -23.04 20.48 2.19
N SER A 355 -22.06 21.38 2.30
CA SER A 355 -22.26 22.83 2.31
C SER A 355 -21.92 23.54 1.00
N ILE A 356 -22.11 22.93 -0.18
CA ILE A 356 -22.09 23.68 -1.45
C ILE A 356 -23.27 23.28 -2.32
N ASN A 357 -24.46 23.73 -1.93
CA ASN A 357 -25.54 23.97 -2.88
C ASN A 357 -26.54 24.97 -2.31
N LYS A 358 -26.14 26.25 -2.23
CA LYS A 358 -27.08 27.37 -2.13
C LYS A 358 -26.46 28.65 -2.70
N SER A 359 -27.18 29.22 -3.67
CA SER A 359 -27.08 30.58 -4.22
C SER A 359 -26.09 30.84 -5.37
N SER A 360 -26.51 30.52 -6.59
CA SER A 360 -26.24 31.35 -7.75
C SER A 360 -27.33 32.44 -7.85
N LYS A 361 -27.11 33.57 -7.18
CA LYS A 361 -27.85 34.81 -7.48
C LYS A 361 -27.07 35.56 -8.56
N LYS A 362 -27.71 35.72 -9.71
CA LYS A 362 -27.24 36.55 -10.84
C LYS A 362 -26.98 37.98 -10.37
N GLU A 363 -25.73 38.40 -10.38
CA GLU A 363 -25.37 39.82 -10.45
C GLU A 363 -25.17 40.22 -11.91
N LYS A 364 -25.84 41.31 -12.28
CA LYS A 364 -25.74 41.95 -13.60
C LYS A 364 -24.37 42.61 -13.71
N ILE A 365 -23.69 42.34 -14.82
CA ILE A 365 -22.47 43.04 -15.22
C ILE A 365 -22.88 44.32 -15.94
N ASP A 366 -22.54 45.47 -15.37
CA ASP A 366 -22.61 46.76 -16.05
C ASP A 366 -21.40 46.94 -16.97
N GLU A 367 -21.65 47.36 -18.20
CA GLU A 367 -20.65 47.66 -19.22
C GLU A 367 -19.82 48.92 -18.85
N PRO A 368 -18.48 48.90 -18.98
CA PRO A 368 -17.69 50.10 -18.87
C PRO A 368 -17.62 50.86 -20.21
N LYS A 369 -17.95 52.16 -20.15
CA LYS A 369 -17.75 53.14 -21.23
C LYS A 369 -16.25 53.37 -21.53
N PRO A 370 -15.89 53.74 -22.77
CA PRO A 370 -14.50 53.95 -23.16
C PRO A 370 -14.06 55.36 -22.80
N ASP A 371 -12.88 55.48 -22.18
CA ASP A 371 -12.22 56.77 -22.02
C ASP A 371 -10.98 56.88 -22.91
N LYS A 372 -10.89 58.04 -23.55
CA LYS A 372 -9.87 58.43 -24.52
C LYS A 372 -8.65 59.03 -23.82
N SER A 373 -7.52 59.01 -24.54
CA SER A 373 -6.41 59.97 -24.48
C SER A 373 -5.34 59.66 -23.39
N ILE A 374 -4.02 59.86 -23.52
CA ILE A 374 -3.17 60.73 -24.35
C ILE A 374 -1.78 60.07 -24.53
N ASN A 375 -1.17 60.30 -25.70
CA ASN A 375 0.24 60.14 -26.06
C ASN A 375 1.24 60.72 -25.03
N LYS A 376 2.32 59.99 -24.74
CA LYS A 376 3.64 60.64 -24.60
C LYS A 376 4.79 59.66 -24.86
N SER A 377 5.56 60.03 -25.88
CA SER A 377 6.84 59.48 -26.30
C SER A 377 7.92 59.63 -25.22
N SER A 378 8.79 58.63 -25.08
CA SER A 378 10.18 58.87 -24.71
C SER A 378 11.13 57.83 -25.33
N LYS A 379 12.12 58.38 -26.03
CA LYS A 379 13.29 57.72 -26.61
C LYS A 379 14.28 57.36 -25.50
N THR A 380 14.89 56.17 -25.55
CA THR A 380 16.30 56.03 -25.11
C THR A 380 17.04 54.84 -25.71
N LYS A 381 18.08 55.21 -26.46
CA LYS A 381 19.43 54.62 -26.65
C LYS A 381 19.63 53.10 -26.57
N LYS A 382 19.99 52.55 -27.74
CA LYS A 382 20.75 51.30 -27.92
C LYS A 382 22.21 51.48 -27.49
N GLU A 383 22.72 50.55 -26.70
CA GLU A 383 24.17 50.32 -26.52
C GLU A 383 24.60 49.01 -27.21
N PRO A 384 25.86 48.89 -27.68
CA PRO A 384 26.29 47.81 -28.53
C PRO A 384 26.82 46.59 -27.75
N ILE A 385 26.38 45.41 -28.19
CA ILE A 385 26.84 44.11 -27.70
C ILE A 385 28.30 43.87 -28.16
N LYS A 386 29.22 43.74 -27.20
CA LYS A 386 30.60 43.29 -27.44
C LYS A 386 30.64 41.78 -27.72
N LYS A 387 31.30 41.43 -28.84
CA LYS A 387 31.63 40.07 -29.27
C LYS A 387 32.58 39.40 -28.25
N ARG A 388 32.26 38.18 -27.81
CA ARG A 388 33.21 37.28 -27.13
C ARG A 388 33.81 36.31 -28.15
N SER A 389 35.13 36.31 -28.20
CA SER A 389 36.00 35.46 -29.01
C SER A 389 35.97 34.00 -28.55
N LYS A 390 35.94 33.09 -29.52
CA LYS A 390 36.26 31.67 -29.37
C LYS A 390 37.78 31.53 -29.14
N SER A 391 38.20 30.82 -28.11
CA SER A 391 39.54 30.20 -28.05
C SER A 391 39.41 28.68 -28.16
N LYS A 392 40.29 28.13 -29.01
CA LYS A 392 40.47 26.72 -29.33
C LYS A 392 41.38 26.05 -28.29
N LYS A 393 41.19 24.73 -28.17
CA LYS A 393 42.20 23.65 -28.06
C LYS A 393 43.48 23.90 -27.25
N THR A 394 43.68 23.05 -26.26
CA THR A 394 44.71 21.99 -26.30
C THR A 394 44.16 20.75 -25.62
#